data_AF-A0A850JPS9-F1
#
_entry.id   AF-A0A850JPS9-F1
#
_cell.length_a   1.000
_cell.length_b   1.000
_cell.length_c   1.000
_cell.angle_alpha   90.00
_cell.angle_beta   90.00
_cell.angle_gamma   90.00
#
_symmetry.space_group_name_H-M   'P 1'
#
loop_
_entity.id
_entity.type
_entity.pdbx_description
1 polymer ?
#
loop_
_entity_poly.entity_id
_entity_poly.type
_entity_poly.pdbx_seq_one_letter_code
_entity_poly.pdbx_strand_id
1 'polypeptide(L)'
;MSDWVEVRRGGYHDSVTLMRVSRQLAERPGVAGAMVAMATRLNREMFERMGFAVPDDAGPDDLVVAVRVDGGGLDEAREALDGLLRDASRPPAGGRGASRSSPSGACPLYTTYAADGEENAALRGCRVPNTNKNTTTTTATTHQH
;
A
#
# COMPACT_ATOMS: atom_id res chain seq x y z
N MET A 1 -15.45 18.13 -18.20
CA MET A 1 -14.28 17.48 -17.58
C MET A 1 -13.50 18.51 -16.79
N SER A 2 -13.11 18.16 -15.58
CA SER A 2 -12.28 19.01 -14.70
C SER A 2 -11.08 18.20 -14.23
N ASP A 3 -9.90 18.80 -14.32
CA ASP A 3 -8.66 18.26 -13.75
C ASP A 3 -8.33 18.95 -12.42
N TRP A 4 -7.80 18.16 -11.50
CA TRP A 4 -7.31 18.60 -10.21
C TRP A 4 -5.96 17.95 -9.96
N VAL A 5 -4.95 18.79 -9.73
CA VAL A 5 -3.61 18.35 -9.37
C VAL A 5 -3.23 19.01 -8.05
N GLU A 6 -2.79 18.21 -7.08
CA GLU A 6 -2.32 18.67 -5.77
C GLU A 6 -0.97 18.05 -5.46
N VAL A 7 -0.06 18.88 -4.92
CA VAL A 7 1.23 18.43 -4.40
C VAL A 7 1.19 18.49 -2.88
N ARG A 8 1.38 17.35 -2.23
CA ARG A 8 1.41 17.23 -0.76
C ARG A 8 2.84 16.99 -0.31
N ARG A 9 3.33 17.89 0.52
CA ARG A 9 4.67 17.80 1.12
C ARG A 9 4.61 17.02 2.42
N GLY A 10 5.55 16.09 2.59
CA GLY A 10 5.72 15.33 3.82
C GLY A 10 4.92 14.03 3.86
N GLY A 11 5.65 12.93 4.02
CA GLY A 11 5.10 11.58 4.17
C GLY A 11 5.52 10.67 3.02
N TYR A 12 6.46 9.78 3.29
CA TYR A 12 6.79 8.70 2.37
C TYR A 12 5.70 7.63 2.43
N HIS A 13 5.16 7.25 1.28
CA HIS A 13 4.27 6.11 1.12
C HIS A 13 4.95 5.07 0.23
N ASP A 14 4.75 3.79 0.54
CA ASP A 14 5.24 2.73 -0.33
C ASP A 14 4.48 2.72 -1.68
N SER A 15 5.16 2.27 -2.73
CA SER A 15 4.61 2.27 -4.08
C SER A 15 3.37 1.40 -4.22
N VAL A 16 3.26 0.28 -3.50
CA VAL A 16 2.10 -0.62 -3.56
C VAL A 16 0.87 0.04 -2.96
N THR A 17 1.04 0.75 -1.84
CA THR A 17 0.00 1.56 -1.22
C THR A 17 -0.49 2.63 -2.20
N LEU A 18 0.41 3.41 -2.80
CA LEU A 18 0.02 4.45 -3.76
C LEU A 18 -0.69 3.89 -4.99
N MET A 19 -0.28 2.71 -5.48
CA MET A 19 -0.99 2.00 -6.55
C MET A 19 -2.41 1.59 -6.14
N ARG A 20 -2.60 1.09 -4.92
CA ARG A 20 -3.94 0.75 -4.40
C ARG A 20 -4.83 1.97 -4.26
N VAL A 21 -4.29 3.07 -3.73
CA VAL A 21 -5.00 4.35 -3.59
C VAL A 21 -5.41 4.88 -4.96
N SER A 22 -4.48 4.91 -5.92
CA SER A 22 -4.74 5.37 -7.29
C SER A 22 -5.88 4.58 -7.94
N ARG A 23 -5.85 3.25 -7.81
CA ARG A 23 -6.88 2.37 -8.37
C ARG A 23 -8.25 2.59 -7.72
N GLN A 24 -8.30 2.63 -6.39
CA GLN A 24 -9.56 2.85 -5.66
C GLN A 24 -10.17 4.21 -5.98
N LEU A 25 -9.33 5.22 -6.23
CA LEU A 25 -9.79 6.54 -6.66
C LEU A 25 -10.32 6.52 -8.10
N ALA A 26 -9.64 5.81 -9.01
CA ALA A 26 -10.07 5.66 -10.40
C ALA A 26 -11.37 4.85 -10.56
N GLU A 27 -11.68 3.93 -9.64
CA GLU A 27 -12.92 3.13 -9.63
C GLU A 27 -14.14 3.93 -9.13
N ARG A 28 -13.97 5.18 -8.67
CA ARG A 28 -15.08 6.00 -8.15
C ARG A 28 -15.97 6.54 -9.26
N PRO A 29 -17.28 6.69 -8.99
CA PRO A 29 -18.21 7.29 -9.93
C PRO A 29 -17.81 8.74 -10.25
N GLY A 30 -17.82 9.09 -11.52
CA GLY A 30 -17.45 10.43 -12.00
C GLY A 30 -15.95 10.63 -12.22
N VAL A 31 -15.08 9.70 -11.79
CA VAL A 31 -13.64 9.78 -12.05
C VAL A 31 -13.32 9.17 -13.42
N ALA A 32 -12.82 10.00 -14.33
CA ALA A 32 -12.35 9.57 -15.66
C ALA A 32 -10.90 9.10 -15.64
N GLY A 33 -10.10 9.54 -14.65
CA GLY A 33 -8.75 9.06 -14.45
C GLY A 33 -8.15 9.59 -13.16
N ALA A 34 -7.38 8.77 -12.45
CA ALA A 34 -6.69 9.17 -11.23
C ALA A 34 -5.30 8.53 -11.13
N MET A 35 -4.35 9.28 -10.62
CA MET A 35 -3.00 8.81 -10.32
C MET A 35 -2.47 9.50 -9.07
N VAL A 36 -1.91 8.72 -8.16
CA VAL A 36 -1.26 9.19 -6.94
C VAL A 36 0.13 8.57 -6.89
N ALA A 37 1.17 9.40 -6.93
CA ALA A 37 2.55 8.93 -6.97
C ALA A 37 3.53 9.99 -6.45
N MET A 38 4.68 9.55 -5.95
CA MET A 38 5.79 10.47 -5.62
C MET A 38 6.30 11.17 -6.88
N ALA A 39 6.71 12.44 -6.81
CA ALA A 39 7.17 13.24 -7.95
C ALA A 39 8.57 12.86 -8.45
N THR A 40 8.90 11.56 -8.49
CA THR A 40 10.10 11.05 -9.14
C THR A 40 10.04 11.32 -10.65
N ARG A 41 11.21 11.40 -11.30
CA ARG A 41 11.31 11.66 -12.74
C ARG A 41 10.39 10.75 -13.58
N LEU A 42 10.44 9.44 -13.31
CA LEU A 42 9.63 8.46 -14.04
C LEU A 42 8.11 8.71 -13.87
N ASN A 43 7.68 9.08 -12.67
CA ASN A 43 6.28 9.34 -12.39
C ASN A 43 5.80 10.65 -13.02
N ARG A 44 6.65 11.70 -13.10
CA ARG A 44 6.31 12.95 -13.80
C ARG A 44 6.01 12.71 -15.27
N GLU A 45 6.85 11.93 -15.94
CA GLU A 45 6.62 11.54 -17.33
C GLU A 45 5.28 10.79 -17.50
N MET A 46 4.87 10.02 -16.48
CA MET A 46 3.55 9.35 -16.49
C MET A 46 2.40 10.35 -16.35
N PHE A 47 2.49 11.31 -15.43
CA PHE A 47 1.46 12.35 -15.26
C PHE A 47 1.30 13.18 -16.55
N GLU A 48 2.41 13.56 -17.18
CA GLU A 48 2.41 14.28 -18.46
C GLU A 48 1.73 13.47 -19.58
N ARG A 49 2.02 12.17 -19.68
CA ARG A 49 1.36 11.28 -20.66
C ARG A 49 -0.14 11.16 -20.44
N MET A 50 -0.60 11.27 -19.19
CA MET A 50 -2.03 11.32 -18.85
C MET A 50 -2.66 12.70 -19.08
N GLY A 51 -1.84 13.70 -19.42
CA GLY A 51 -2.25 15.08 -19.64
C GLY A 51 -2.50 15.85 -18.36
N PHE A 52 -1.79 15.53 -17.27
CA PHE A 52 -1.81 16.30 -16.03
C PHE A 52 -0.58 17.20 -15.94
N ALA A 53 -0.78 18.45 -15.52
CA ALA A 53 0.30 19.40 -15.28
C ALA A 53 0.79 19.30 -13.84
N VAL A 54 2.00 18.77 -13.64
CA VAL A 54 2.65 18.69 -12.33
C VAL A 54 3.51 19.95 -12.13
N PRO A 55 3.45 20.64 -10.99
CA PRO A 55 4.34 21.77 -10.71
C PRO A 55 5.83 21.39 -10.75
N ASP A 56 6.66 22.21 -11.40
CA ASP A 56 8.12 21.99 -11.49
C ASP A 56 8.82 21.98 -10.13
N ASP A 57 8.27 22.73 -9.17
CA ASP A 57 8.75 22.83 -7.78
C ASP A 57 8.48 21.58 -6.92
N ALA A 58 7.72 20.60 -7.43
CA ALA A 58 7.55 19.33 -6.73
C ALA A 58 8.90 18.58 -6.73
N GLY A 59 9.37 18.14 -5.57
CA GLY A 59 10.55 17.30 -5.40
C GLY A 59 10.25 15.80 -5.52
N PRO A 60 11.26 14.94 -5.67
CA PRO A 60 11.06 13.48 -5.71
C PRO A 60 10.40 12.91 -4.44
N ASP A 61 10.52 13.60 -3.32
CA ASP A 61 9.91 13.27 -2.02
C ASP A 61 8.50 13.84 -1.83
N ASP A 62 7.98 14.60 -2.80
CA ASP A 62 6.63 15.15 -2.72
C ASP A 62 5.62 14.18 -3.34
N LEU A 63 4.46 14.06 -2.71
CA LEU A 63 3.34 13.27 -3.22
C LEU A 63 2.53 14.12 -4.20
N VAL A 64 2.37 13.62 -5.43
CA VAL A 64 1.52 14.24 -6.44
C VAL A 64 0.23 13.44 -6.58
N VAL A 65 -0.88 14.15 -6.52
CA VAL A 65 -2.22 13.62 -6.68
C VAL A 65 -2.80 14.28 -7.93
N ALA A 66 -3.25 13.47 -8.89
CA ALA A 66 -3.91 13.95 -10.08
C ALA A 66 -5.24 13.21 -10.28
N VAL A 67 -6.33 13.96 -10.43
CA VAL A 67 -7.68 13.42 -10.64
C VAL A 67 -8.35 14.18 -11.77
N ARG A 68 -8.95 13.46 -12.70
CA ARG A 68 -9.82 13.98 -13.75
C ARG A 68 -11.22 13.45 -13.53
N VAL A 69 -12.21 14.35 -13.46
CA VAL A 69 -13.62 14.00 -13.31
C VAL A 69 -14.44 14.42 -14.53
N ASP A 70 -15.50 13.66 -14.82
CA ASP A 70 -16.50 13.98 -15.83
C ASP A 70 -17.85 14.23 -15.14
N GLY A 71 -18.42 15.42 -15.33
CA GLY A 71 -19.74 15.78 -14.80
C GLY A 71 -19.84 16.13 -13.31
N GLY A 72 -18.75 16.11 -12.54
CA GLY A 72 -18.73 16.49 -11.11
C GLY A 72 -18.03 15.46 -10.22
N GLY A 73 -18.21 15.54 -8.91
CA GLY A 73 -17.67 14.52 -7.98
C GLY A 73 -16.24 14.78 -7.47
N LEU A 74 -15.70 15.99 -7.70
CA LEU A 74 -14.33 16.31 -7.30
C LEU A 74 -14.18 16.34 -5.78
N ASP A 75 -15.13 16.93 -5.05
CA ASP A 75 -15.11 16.98 -3.59
C ASP A 75 -15.18 15.56 -2.98
N GLU A 76 -16.03 14.70 -3.52
CA GLU A 76 -16.13 13.30 -3.10
C GLU A 76 -14.85 12.53 -3.41
N ALA A 77 -14.17 12.83 -4.53
CA ALA A 77 -12.86 12.24 -4.84
C ALA A 77 -11.76 12.73 -3.88
N ARG A 78 -11.80 14.00 -3.46
CA ARG A 78 -10.87 14.58 -2.47
C ARG A 78 -11.07 13.95 -1.10
N GLU A 79 -12.33 13.85 -0.65
CA GLU A 79 -12.66 13.18 0.61
C GLU A 79 -12.23 11.71 0.59
N ALA A 80 -12.43 11.02 -0.55
CA ALA A 80 -11.95 9.65 -0.76
C ALA A 80 -10.46 9.54 -0.52
N LEU A 81 -9.70 10.41 -1.20
CA LEU A 81 -8.25 10.39 -1.18
C LEU A 81 -7.74 10.58 0.24
N ASP A 82 -8.30 11.56 0.97
CA ASP A 82 -7.93 11.81 2.36
C ASP A 82 -8.21 10.57 3.24
N GLY A 83 -9.36 9.92 3.06
CA GLY A 83 -9.68 8.67 3.74
C GLY A 83 -8.72 7.54 3.40
N LEU A 84 -8.40 7.35 2.13
CA LEU A 84 -7.50 6.29 1.63
C LEU A 84 -6.06 6.48 2.12
N LEU A 85 -5.53 7.71 2.07
CA LEU A 85 -4.20 8.03 2.57
C LEU A 85 -4.14 7.88 4.09
N ARG A 86 -5.19 8.28 4.81
CA ARG A 86 -5.27 8.10 6.26
C ARG A 86 -5.31 6.63 6.67
N ASP A 87 -6.06 5.80 5.95
CA ASP A 87 -6.13 4.36 6.22
C ASP A 87 -4.78 3.68 5.91
N ALA A 88 -4.14 4.08 4.81
CA ALA A 88 -2.81 3.62 4.43
C ALA A 88 -1.71 3.97 5.45
N SER A 89 -1.80 5.14 6.10
CA SER A 89 -0.86 5.54 7.15
C SER A 89 -1.11 4.85 8.49
N ARG A 90 -2.25 4.17 8.67
CA ARG A 90 -2.53 3.44 9.90
C ARG A 90 -1.71 2.15 9.90
N PRO A 91 -0.89 1.87 10.92
CA PRO A 91 -0.27 0.56 11.05
C PRO A 91 -1.39 -0.50 11.05
N PRO A 92 -1.22 -1.62 10.32
CA PRO A 92 -2.25 -2.65 10.25
C PRO A 92 -2.62 -3.00 11.69
N ALA A 93 -3.88 -2.74 12.05
CA ALA A 93 -4.37 -3.09 13.37
C ALA A 93 -4.16 -4.60 13.49
N GLY A 94 -3.16 -5.00 14.29
CA GLY A 94 -2.85 -6.40 14.54
C GLY A 94 -4.16 -7.13 14.76
N GLY A 95 -4.42 -8.13 13.91
CA GLY A 95 -5.72 -8.76 13.79
C GLY A 95 -6.29 -9.08 15.16
N ARG A 96 -7.38 -8.41 15.53
CA ARG A 96 -8.21 -8.82 16.65
C ARG A 96 -9.45 -9.50 16.10
N GLY A 97 -9.33 -10.81 15.95
CA GLY A 97 -10.39 -11.64 16.47
C GLY A 97 -10.49 -11.37 17.97
N ALA A 98 -11.65 -10.93 18.44
CA ALA A 98 -12.22 -11.28 19.74
C ALA A 98 -13.47 -10.41 19.99
N SER A 99 -14.62 -11.01 19.71
CA SER A 99 -15.78 -10.80 20.56
C SER A 99 -15.44 -11.35 21.95
N ARG A 100 -15.68 -10.53 22.97
CA ARG A 100 -15.88 -10.83 24.41
C ARG A 100 -14.65 -11.01 25.33
N SER A 101 -14.61 -10.09 26.29
CA SER A 101 -14.24 -10.24 27.72
C SER A 101 -12.77 -10.10 28.14
N SER A 102 -12.60 -9.18 29.11
CA SER A 102 -11.43 -8.60 29.80
C SER A 102 -10.44 -9.57 30.52
N PRO A 103 -9.50 -9.09 31.36
CA PRO A 103 -8.20 -8.51 31.00
C PRO A 103 -7.04 -9.25 31.72
N SER A 104 -5.94 -9.59 31.03
CA SER A 104 -4.67 -9.86 31.73
C SER A 104 -3.50 -9.69 30.80
N GLY A 105 -2.42 -9.14 31.34
CA GLY A 105 -1.38 -8.42 30.63
C GLY A 105 -0.59 -9.22 29.60
N ALA A 106 -0.15 -8.49 28.57
CA ALA A 106 1.13 -8.66 27.91
C ALA A 106 1.36 -7.43 27.03
N CYS A 107 2.49 -6.76 27.24
CA CYS A 107 2.95 -5.66 26.39
C CYS A 107 3.07 -6.14 24.94
N PRO A 108 2.51 -5.43 23.94
CA PRO A 108 2.78 -5.76 22.55
C PRO A 108 4.22 -5.34 22.22
N LEU A 109 5.04 -6.31 21.80
CA LEU A 109 6.26 -6.05 21.05
C LEU A 109 5.89 -5.19 19.83
N TYR A 110 6.29 -3.91 19.86
CA TYR A 110 6.59 -3.18 18.63
C TYR A 110 8.09 -3.32 18.43
N THR A 111 8.50 -3.96 17.34
CA THR A 111 9.90 -3.88 16.89
C THR A 111 10.10 -2.45 16.40
N THR A 112 10.69 -1.61 17.25
CA THR A 112 11.32 -0.38 16.77
C THR A 112 12.58 -0.79 16.03
N TYR A 113 12.73 -0.29 14.81
CA TYR A 113 14.02 -0.20 14.13
C TYR A 113 14.97 0.57 15.06
N ALA A 114 15.76 -0.13 15.84
CA ALA A 114 16.92 0.42 16.51
C ALA A 114 18.09 0.28 15.55
N ALA A 115 18.66 1.42 15.19
CA ALA A 115 20.02 1.49 14.72
C ALA A 115 20.97 0.90 15.79
N ASP A 116 22.20 0.62 15.36
CA ASP A 116 23.39 0.30 16.18
C ASP A 116 23.67 -1.20 16.43
N GLY A 117 24.64 -1.71 15.67
CA GLY A 117 25.84 -2.40 16.18
C GLY A 117 25.73 -3.79 16.83
N GLU A 118 26.36 -4.75 16.13
CA GLU A 118 27.25 -5.81 16.68
C GLU A 118 26.67 -6.99 17.51
N GLU A 119 26.91 -8.19 16.95
CA GLU A 119 27.27 -9.49 17.55
C GLU A 119 26.43 -10.22 18.64
N ASN A 120 26.05 -11.45 18.24
CA ASN A 120 26.04 -12.71 19.01
C ASN A 120 24.90 -13.12 19.97
N ALA A 121 24.59 -14.43 19.86
CA ALA A 121 23.93 -15.32 20.80
C ALA A 121 22.42 -15.12 21.09
N ALA A 122 21.58 -15.96 20.49
CA ALA A 122 21.12 -17.19 21.16
C ALA A 122 19.94 -17.83 20.41
N LEU A 123 20.16 -19.09 20.04
CA LEU A 123 19.18 -20.04 19.57
C LEU A 123 18.07 -20.27 20.61
N ARG A 124 16.80 -20.22 20.19
CA ARG A 124 15.76 -21.11 20.72
C ARG A 124 14.58 -21.17 19.76
N GLY A 125 14.45 -22.34 19.15
CA GLY A 125 13.52 -22.60 18.05
C GLY A 125 12.06 -22.65 18.47
N CYS A 126 11.22 -22.20 17.54
CA CYS A 126 9.83 -22.64 17.43
C CYS A 126 9.68 -23.37 16.09
N ARG A 127 9.50 -24.68 16.21
CA ARG A 127 9.13 -25.61 15.15
C ARG A 127 7.74 -25.23 14.63
N VAL A 128 7.66 -24.88 13.34
CA VAL A 128 6.39 -24.68 12.62
C VAL A 128 5.95 -26.03 12.04
N PRO A 129 4.74 -26.55 12.35
CA PRO A 129 4.23 -27.71 11.63
C PRO A 129 3.75 -27.28 10.24
N ASN A 130 4.43 -27.79 9.22
CA ASN A 130 4.08 -27.69 7.81
C ASN A 130 2.88 -28.59 7.49
N THR A 131 1.71 -28.00 7.22
CA THR A 131 0.59 -28.70 6.57
C THR A 131 0.45 -28.18 5.14
N ASN A 132 1.20 -28.78 4.22
CA ASN A 132 0.82 -28.80 2.81
C ASN A 132 0.50 -30.24 2.40
N LYS A 133 -0.80 -30.56 2.31
CA LYS A 133 -1.28 -31.66 1.50
C LYS A 133 -2.00 -31.07 0.30
N ASN A 134 -1.28 -30.92 -0.80
CA ASN A 134 -1.87 -30.99 -2.12
C ASN A 134 -0.79 -31.27 -3.15
N THR A 135 -0.84 -32.46 -3.75
CA THR A 135 -0.79 -32.65 -5.22
C THR A 135 -0.93 -34.13 -5.54
N THR A 136 -2.09 -34.48 -6.08
CA THR A 136 -2.31 -35.59 -7.02
C THR A 136 -1.33 -35.47 -8.18
N THR A 137 -0.64 -36.54 -8.57
CA THR A 137 -0.19 -36.79 -9.96
C THR A 137 0.20 -38.26 -10.13
N THR A 138 -0.67 -38.96 -10.85
CA THR A 138 -0.44 -40.12 -11.74
C THR A 138 0.95 -40.12 -12.41
N THR A 139 1.64 -41.27 -12.47
CA THR A 139 2.10 -41.94 -13.71
C THR A 139 2.85 -43.24 -13.37
N ALA A 140 2.59 -44.24 -14.19
CA ALA A 140 3.06 -45.61 -14.16
C ALA A 140 4.56 -45.80 -14.53
N THR A 141 4.99 -47.07 -14.45
CA THR A 141 5.90 -47.77 -15.39
C THR A 141 7.26 -48.23 -14.82
N THR A 142 7.35 -49.56 -14.65
CA THR A 142 8.43 -50.45 -15.13
C THR A 142 9.66 -50.79 -14.26
N HIS A 143 9.73 -52.11 -14.01
CA HIS A 143 10.86 -53.07 -14.02
C HIS A 143 11.79 -53.27 -12.82
N GLN A 144 11.93 -54.57 -12.54
CA GLN A 144 13.10 -55.34 -12.09
C GLN A 144 13.49 -55.19 -10.61
N HIS A 145 13.65 -56.28 -9.85
CA HIS A 145 14.44 -57.48 -10.14
C HIS A 145 13.80 -58.75 -9.54
#